data_AF-A0A6A4AYF2-F1
#
_entry.id   AF-A0A6A4AYF2-F1
#
_cell.length_a   1.000
_cell.length_b   1.000
_cell.length_c   1.000
_cell.angle_alpha   90.00
_cell.angle_beta   90.00
_cell.angle_gamma   90.00
#
_symmetry.space_group_name_H-M   'P 1'
#
loop_
_entity.id
_entity.type
_entity.pdbx_description
1 polymer ?
#
loop_
_entity_poly.entity_id
_entity_poly.type
_entity_poly.pdbx_seq_one_letter_code
_entity_poly.pdbx_strand_id
1 'polypeptide(L)'
;MREDTFDEDVAIVINGMVVDCVERGIVSPGAEEDRLRNIFTSFKGWRLALGDDPPARVPPLRIRLKPDAKPFKCKVRQYSPEKSEFLAKFNAELVRLGWVIENKESRWACAALPVRKPNSNEFRQANDYRPANSMPEGIAGVMPSLQVRLEECKGK
;
A
#
# COMPACT_ATOMS: atom_id res chain seq x y z
N MET A 1 -8.92 -19.93 11.93
CA MET A 1 -10.34 -19.65 11.66
C MET A 1 -10.45 -18.14 11.57
N ARG A 2 -10.48 -17.58 10.36
CA ARG A 2 -10.52 -16.13 10.14
C ARG A 2 -11.94 -15.81 9.69
N GLU A 3 -12.64 -14.98 10.45
CA GLU A 3 -14.04 -14.62 10.22
C GLU A 3 -14.21 -13.90 8.88
N ASP A 4 -15.21 -14.34 8.15
CA ASP A 4 -15.65 -13.97 6.81
C ASP A 4 -16.19 -12.53 6.67
N THR A 5 -15.88 -11.62 7.60
CA THR A 5 -16.52 -10.29 7.69
C THR A 5 -16.09 -9.32 6.60
N PHE A 6 -14.86 -9.43 6.09
CA PHE A 6 -14.37 -8.55 5.02
C PHE A 6 -14.97 -8.84 3.64
N ASP A 7 -15.49 -10.05 3.41
CA ASP A 7 -16.02 -10.45 2.10
C ASP A 7 -17.43 -9.87 1.88
N GLU A 8 -18.22 -9.75 2.95
CA GLU A 8 -19.56 -9.18 2.89
C GLU A 8 -19.54 -7.66 2.61
N ASP A 9 -18.69 -6.91 3.32
CA ASP A 9 -18.53 -5.46 3.07
C ASP A 9 -18.03 -5.18 1.64
N VAL A 10 -17.09 -5.99 1.16
CA VAL A 10 -16.60 -5.92 -0.22
C VAL A 10 -17.73 -6.24 -1.20
N ALA A 11 -18.53 -7.26 -0.94
CA ALA A 11 -19.67 -7.62 -1.78
C ALA A 11 -20.72 -6.51 -1.84
N ILE A 12 -21.00 -5.83 -0.71
CA ILE A 12 -21.88 -4.66 -0.66
C ILE A 12 -21.35 -3.55 -1.57
N VAL A 13 -20.06 -3.24 -1.48
CA VAL A 13 -19.42 -2.20 -2.31
C VAL A 13 -19.44 -2.58 -3.79
N ILE A 14 -19.11 -3.82 -4.14
CA ILE A 14 -19.19 -4.32 -5.52
C ILE A 14 -20.62 -4.19 -6.05
N ASN A 15 -21.61 -4.61 -5.27
CA ASN A 15 -23.01 -4.52 -5.68
C ASN A 15 -23.44 -3.06 -5.91
N GLY A 16 -23.02 -2.15 -5.03
CA GLY A 16 -23.26 -0.71 -5.20
C GLY A 16 -22.63 -0.14 -6.47
N MET A 17 -21.41 -0.56 -6.82
CA MET A 17 -20.74 -0.14 -8.06
C MET A 17 -21.47 -0.63 -9.32
N VAL A 18 -22.01 -1.85 -9.29
CA VAL A 18 -22.81 -2.39 -10.40
C VAL A 18 -24.09 -1.60 -10.58
N VAL A 19 -24.79 -1.28 -9.47
CA VAL A 19 -26.01 -0.46 -9.50
C VAL A 19 -25.73 0.93 -10.07
N ASP A 20 -24.66 1.61 -9.62
CA ASP A 20 -24.26 2.93 -10.13
C ASP A 20 -23.97 2.90 -11.65
N CYS A 21 -23.40 1.80 -12.16
CA CYS A 21 -23.18 1.64 -13.60
C CYS A 21 -24.50 1.54 -14.40
N VAL A 22 -25.50 0.84 -13.87
CA VAL A 22 -26.83 0.72 -14.49
C VAL A 22 -27.56 2.06 -14.44
N GLU A 23 -27.55 2.74 -13.29
CA GLU A 23 -28.19 4.05 -13.11
C GLU A 23 -27.61 5.12 -14.05
N ARG A 24 -26.31 5.04 -14.35
CA ARG A 24 -25.62 5.91 -15.31
C ARG A 24 -25.77 5.49 -16.77
N GLY A 25 -26.43 4.37 -17.05
CA GLY A 25 -26.61 3.84 -18.40
C GLY A 25 -25.32 3.35 -19.06
N ILE A 26 -24.29 3.02 -18.27
CA ILE A 26 -23.05 2.42 -18.78
C ILE A 26 -23.28 0.96 -19.17
N VAL A 27 -24.19 0.28 -18.46
CA VAL A 27 -24.56 -1.13 -18.66
C VAL A 27 -26.08 -1.25 -18.65
N SER A 28 -26.63 -2.09 -19.54
CA SER A 28 -28.08 -2.33 -19.60
C SER A 28 -28.55 -3.25 -18.47
N PRO A 29 -29.73 -3.01 -17.87
CA PRO A 29 -30.28 -3.91 -16.86
C PRO A 29 -30.55 -5.30 -17.43
N GLY A 30 -30.49 -6.32 -16.57
CA GLY A 30 -30.66 -7.72 -16.95
C GLY A 30 -29.34 -8.39 -17.30
N ALA A 31 -29.21 -8.92 -18.52
CA ALA A 31 -28.10 -9.82 -18.87
C ALA A 31 -26.70 -9.17 -18.76
N GLU A 32 -26.56 -7.88 -19.10
CA GLU A 32 -25.26 -7.21 -19.01
C GLU A 32 -24.90 -6.86 -17.56
N GLU A 33 -25.88 -6.43 -16.75
CA GLU A 33 -25.74 -6.23 -15.31
C GLU A 33 -25.31 -7.54 -14.60
N ASP A 34 -26.01 -8.64 -14.86
CA ASP A 34 -25.71 -9.96 -14.30
C ASP A 34 -24.29 -10.41 -14.69
N ARG A 35 -23.92 -10.19 -15.95
CA ARG A 35 -22.57 -10.49 -16.43
C ARG A 35 -21.52 -9.67 -15.69
N LEU A 36 -21.72 -8.36 -15.52
CA LEU A 36 -20.79 -7.50 -14.80
C LEU A 36 -20.65 -7.92 -13.34
N ARG A 37 -21.77 -8.20 -12.68
CA ARG A 37 -21.81 -8.70 -11.29
C ARG A 37 -21.01 -9.99 -11.16
N ASN A 38 -21.23 -10.94 -12.06
CA ASN A 38 -20.49 -12.21 -12.08
C ASN A 38 -18.99 -12.02 -12.33
N ILE A 39 -18.60 -11.09 -13.18
CA ILE A 39 -17.18 -10.77 -13.40
C ILE A 39 -16.55 -10.27 -12.08
N PHE A 40 -17.14 -9.28 -11.43
CA PHE A 40 -16.56 -8.73 -10.20
C PHE A 40 -16.51 -9.72 -9.03
N THR A 41 -17.54 -10.55 -8.88
CA THR A 41 -17.57 -11.59 -7.83
C THR A 41 -16.69 -12.79 -8.16
N SER A 42 -16.34 -13.03 -9.43
CA SER A 42 -15.40 -14.08 -9.81
C SER A 42 -13.95 -13.77 -9.40
N PHE A 43 -13.61 -12.49 -9.24
CA PHE A 43 -12.27 -12.08 -8.81
C PHE A 43 -12.15 -12.03 -7.30
N LYS A 44 -11.04 -12.57 -6.81
CA LYS A 44 -10.59 -12.42 -5.42
C LYS A 44 -9.48 -11.39 -5.36
N GLY A 45 -9.44 -10.59 -4.29
CA GLY A 45 -8.36 -9.60 -4.08
C GLY A 45 -8.83 -8.16 -3.94
N TRP A 46 -10.13 -7.91 -3.95
CA TRP A 46 -10.69 -6.60 -3.56
C TRP A 46 -10.37 -6.29 -2.10
N ARG A 47 -9.98 -5.04 -1.81
CA ARG A 47 -9.57 -4.60 -0.48
C ARG A 47 -10.18 -3.25 -0.17
N LEU A 48 -10.88 -3.16 0.96
CA LEU A 48 -11.34 -1.88 1.54
C LEU A 48 -10.31 -1.28 2.50
N ALA A 49 -9.44 -2.13 3.07
CA ALA A 49 -8.36 -1.75 3.97
C ALA A 49 -7.13 -2.63 3.72
N LEU A 50 -6.00 -2.29 4.35
CA LEU A 50 -4.79 -3.11 4.31
C LEU A 50 -5.09 -4.50 4.92
N GLY A 51 -4.77 -5.54 4.17
CA GLY A 51 -4.95 -6.94 4.58
C GLY A 51 -3.63 -7.62 4.93
N ASP A 52 -3.70 -8.77 5.57
CA ASP A 52 -2.55 -9.62 5.89
C ASP A 52 -2.21 -10.57 4.73
N ASP A 53 -2.22 -10.03 3.51
CA ASP A 53 -1.97 -10.78 2.29
C ASP A 53 -0.57 -11.42 2.32
N PRO A 54 -0.44 -12.68 1.85
CA PRO A 54 0.86 -13.34 1.83
C PRO A 54 1.82 -12.58 0.91
N PRO A 55 3.13 -12.55 1.25
CA PRO A 55 4.11 -11.94 0.39
C PRO A 55 4.15 -12.63 -0.98
N ALA A 56 4.62 -11.89 -1.98
CA ALA A 56 4.85 -12.45 -3.31
C ALA A 56 5.77 -13.69 -3.23
N ARG A 57 5.50 -14.69 -4.08
CA ARG A 57 6.28 -15.94 -4.17
C ARG A 57 7.61 -15.72 -4.89
N VAL A 58 8.46 -14.86 -4.33
CA VAL A 58 9.79 -14.54 -4.82
C VAL A 58 10.78 -14.57 -3.66
N PRO A 59 12.08 -14.84 -3.92
CA PRO A 59 13.10 -14.76 -2.88
C PRO A 59 13.09 -13.38 -2.20
N PRO A 60 13.31 -13.30 -0.87
CA PRO A 60 13.40 -12.03 -0.17
C PRO A 60 14.48 -11.12 -0.78
N LEU A 61 14.15 -9.83 -0.93
CA LEU A 61 15.09 -8.83 -1.42
C LEU A 61 16.27 -8.68 -0.43
N ARG A 62 17.49 -8.77 -0.94
CA ARG A 62 18.72 -8.51 -0.18
C ARG A 62 19.31 -7.17 -0.59
N ILE A 63 19.35 -6.22 0.35
CA ILE A 63 19.96 -4.91 0.13
C ILE A 63 21.49 -5.05 0.22
N ARG A 64 22.21 -4.58 -0.79
CA ARG A 64 23.68 -4.51 -0.79
C ARG A 64 24.11 -3.11 -0.39
N LEU A 65 24.88 -3.01 0.69
CA LEU A 65 25.43 -1.75 1.17
C LEU A 65 26.79 -1.49 0.52
N LYS A 66 27.12 -0.21 0.29
CA LYS A 66 28.45 0.22 -0.11
C LYS A 66 29.49 -0.19 0.95
N PRO A 67 30.77 -0.41 0.57
CA PRO A 67 31.80 -0.85 1.52
C PRO A 67 32.00 0.06 2.73
N ASP A 68 31.75 1.37 2.58
CA ASP A 68 31.92 2.40 3.61
C ASP A 68 30.62 2.77 4.32
N ALA A 69 29.52 2.06 4.06
CA ALA A 69 28.22 2.34 4.66
C ALA A 69 28.27 2.23 6.19
N LYS A 70 27.81 3.28 6.87
CA LYS A 70 27.72 3.33 8.33
C LYS A 70 26.27 3.40 8.77
N PRO A 71 25.88 2.71 9.86
CA PRO A 71 24.55 2.84 10.42
C PRO A 71 24.19 4.28 10.74
N PHE A 72 22.99 4.69 10.33
CA PHE A 72 22.43 5.99 10.63
C PHE A 72 21.28 5.88 11.62
N LYS A 73 21.29 6.69 12.68
CA LYS A 73 20.14 6.91 13.56
C LYS A 73 19.76 8.38 13.56
N CYS A 74 18.51 8.68 13.20
CA CYS A 74 17.98 10.02 13.35
C CYS A 74 17.90 10.42 14.83
N LYS A 75 17.95 11.72 15.10
CA LYS A 75 17.67 12.27 16.44
C LYS A 75 16.22 11.99 16.83
N VAL A 76 15.97 11.89 18.14
CA VAL A 76 14.61 11.80 18.69
C VAL A 76 13.80 13.00 18.22
N ARG A 77 12.56 12.75 17.79
CA ARG A 77 11.62 13.78 17.37
C ARG A 77 10.49 13.88 18.38
N GLN A 78 10.11 15.11 18.69
CA GLN A 78 8.88 15.39 19.43
C GLN A 78 7.73 15.52 18.43
N TYR A 79 6.67 14.76 18.66
CA TYR A 79 5.42 14.83 17.91
C TYR A 79 4.33 15.44 18.81
N SER A 80 3.37 16.15 18.21
CA SER A 80 2.17 16.56 18.94
C SER A 80 1.38 15.33 19.41
N PRO A 81 0.54 15.43 20.45
CA PRO A 81 -0.26 14.31 20.94
C PRO A 81 -1.06 13.60 19.83
N GLU A 82 -1.72 14.38 18.95
CA GLU A 82 -2.48 13.88 17.79
C GLU A 82 -1.62 13.02 16.84
N LYS A 83 -0.38 13.48 16.56
CA LYS A 83 0.56 12.77 15.69
C LYS A 83 1.12 11.51 16.35
N SER A 84 1.41 11.57 17.65
CA SER A 84 1.88 10.44 18.44
C SER A 84 0.83 9.33 18.49
N GLU A 85 -0.42 9.68 18.75
CA GLU A 85 -1.54 8.73 18.77
C GLU A 85 -1.74 8.06 17.41
N PHE A 86 -1.71 8.85 16.33
CA PHE A 86 -1.76 8.32 14.96
C PHE A 86 -0.62 7.32 14.70
N LEU A 87 0.64 7.69 14.99
CA LEU A 87 1.80 6.82 14.79
C LEU A 87 1.69 5.52 15.60
N ALA A 88 1.21 5.60 16.85
CA ALA A 88 1.03 4.44 17.70
C ALA A 88 0.01 3.47 17.10
N LYS A 89 -1.19 3.97 16.74
CA LYS A 89 -2.25 3.15 16.12
C LYS A 89 -1.82 2.56 14.79
N PHE A 90 -1.22 3.38 13.92
CA PHE A 90 -0.81 2.94 12.59
C PHE A 90 0.30 1.87 12.64
N ASN A 91 1.34 2.06 13.46
CA ASN A 91 2.41 1.05 13.57
C ASN A 91 1.94 -0.21 14.30
N ALA A 92 1.04 -0.11 15.28
CA ALA A 92 0.43 -1.28 15.91
C ALA A 92 -0.32 -2.14 14.88
N GLU A 93 -1.04 -1.51 13.94
CA GLU A 93 -1.71 -2.21 12.85
C GLU A 93 -0.71 -2.88 11.90
N LEU A 94 0.39 -2.22 11.53
CA LEU A 94 1.44 -2.85 10.71
C LEU A 94 2.08 -4.07 11.39
N VAL A 95 2.24 -4.02 12.72
CA VAL A 95 2.73 -5.17 13.51
C VAL A 95 1.68 -6.28 13.52
N ARG A 96 0.40 -5.95 13.75
CA ARG A 96 -0.72 -6.90 13.73
C ARG A 96 -0.83 -7.63 12.40
N LEU A 97 -0.62 -6.92 11.28
CA LEU A 97 -0.61 -7.47 9.92
C LEU A 97 0.67 -8.26 9.60
N GLY A 98 1.68 -8.24 10.48
CA GLY A 98 2.96 -8.91 10.25
C GLY A 98 3.86 -8.24 9.22
N TRP A 99 3.57 -6.98 8.84
CA TRP A 99 4.32 -6.24 7.84
C TRP A 99 5.60 -5.62 8.39
N VAL A 100 5.63 -5.35 9.70
CA VAL A 100 6.80 -4.84 10.41
C VAL A 100 6.99 -5.60 11.71
N ILE A 101 8.23 -5.65 12.18
CA ILE A 101 8.59 -6.25 13.47
C ILE A 101 9.27 -5.19 14.35
N GLU A 102 9.07 -5.30 15.66
CA GLU A 102 9.83 -4.50 16.61
C GLU A 102 11.28 -5.00 16.67
N ASN A 103 12.24 -4.09 16.44
CA ASN A 103 13.66 -4.42 16.50
C ASN A 103 14.41 -3.35 17.34
N LYS A 104 14.54 -3.62 18.63
CA LYS A 104 15.21 -2.73 19.60
C LYS A 104 16.74 -2.64 19.36
N GLU A 105 17.31 -3.69 18.78
CA GLU A 105 18.76 -3.78 18.51
C GLU A 105 19.17 -3.10 17.20
N SER A 106 18.20 -2.58 16.43
CA SER A 106 18.51 -1.93 15.16
C SER A 106 19.50 -0.78 15.36
N ARG A 107 20.59 -0.82 14.60
CA ARG A 107 21.57 0.26 14.50
C ARG A 107 21.14 1.33 13.48
N TRP A 108 20.04 1.10 12.77
CA TRP A 108 19.48 1.96 11.73
C TRP A 108 18.14 2.53 12.18
N ALA A 109 17.94 3.84 12.05
CA ALA A 109 16.67 4.49 12.32
C ALA A 109 16.52 5.74 11.45
N CYS A 110 15.47 5.77 10.63
CA CYS A 110 15.04 6.95 9.90
C CYS A 110 13.85 7.61 10.60
N ALA A 111 13.65 8.89 10.35
CA ALA A 111 12.56 9.62 10.98
C ALA A 111 11.20 9.25 10.36
N ALA A 112 10.25 8.85 11.20
CA ALA A 112 8.84 8.81 10.83
C ALA A 112 8.28 10.25 10.77
N LEU A 113 7.52 10.54 9.73
CA LEU A 113 6.96 11.85 9.43
C LEU A 113 5.45 11.69 9.22
N PRO A 114 4.63 12.02 10.24
CA PRO A 114 3.19 12.14 10.06
C PRO A 114 2.85 13.36 9.19
N VAL A 115 2.29 13.10 8.02
CA VAL A 115 1.91 14.13 7.03
C VAL A 115 0.39 14.09 6.88
N ARG A 116 -0.27 15.26 6.86
CA ARG A 116 -1.72 15.31 6.61
C ARG A 116 -2.03 14.91 5.16
N LYS A 117 -3.10 14.15 4.97
CA LYS A 117 -3.64 13.88 3.64
C LYS A 117 -4.23 15.18 3.05
N PRO A 118 -4.11 15.42 1.74
CA PRO A 118 -4.80 16.54 1.10
C PRO A 118 -6.31 16.46 1.38
N ASN A 119 -6.93 17.61 1.69
CA ASN A 119 -8.38 17.73 1.90
C ASN A 119 -8.95 16.84 3.01
N SER A 120 -8.13 16.43 3.99
CA SER A 120 -8.58 15.62 5.13
C SER A 120 -7.78 15.97 6.39
N ASN A 121 -8.39 15.74 7.55
CA ASN A 121 -7.72 15.85 8.85
C ASN A 121 -6.86 14.61 9.17
N GLU A 122 -6.96 13.56 8.37
CA GLU A 122 -6.20 12.32 8.57
C GLU A 122 -4.71 12.48 8.27
N PHE A 123 -3.90 11.70 8.98
CA PHE A 123 -2.46 11.57 8.69
C PHE A 123 -2.15 10.33 7.85
N ARG A 124 -0.97 10.38 7.24
CA ARG A 124 -0.23 9.23 6.70
C ARG A 124 1.18 9.26 7.28
N GLN A 125 1.77 8.09 7.51
CA GLN A 125 3.17 7.99 7.91
C GLN A 125 4.04 7.95 6.66
N ALA A 126 4.91 8.95 6.50
CA ALA A 126 6.05 8.88 5.61
C ALA A 126 7.32 8.59 6.43
N ASN A 127 8.38 8.12 5.80
CA ASN A 127 9.69 7.97 6.45
C ASN A 127 10.74 8.72 5.64
N ASP A 128 11.59 9.49 6.30
CA ASP A 128 12.71 10.17 5.66
C ASP A 128 13.86 9.19 5.43
N TYR A 129 13.78 8.43 4.34
CA TYR A 129 14.79 7.45 3.97
C TYR A 129 16.00 8.03 3.25
N ARG A 130 16.09 9.35 3.01
CA ARG A 130 17.25 9.96 2.33
C ARG A 130 18.61 9.51 2.90
N PRO A 131 18.86 9.51 4.22
CA PRO A 131 20.13 9.03 4.77
C PRO A 131 20.34 7.51 4.67
N ALA A 132 19.26 6.71 4.66
CA ALA A 132 19.37 5.28 4.44
C ALA A 132 19.61 4.96 2.96
N ASN A 133 18.92 5.62 2.04
CA ASN A 133 18.99 5.39 0.60
C ASN A 133 20.33 5.81 -0.02
N SER A 134 21.16 6.59 0.66
CA SER A 134 22.52 6.92 0.20
C SER A 134 23.53 5.80 0.45
N MET A 135 23.20 4.80 1.29
CA MET A 135 24.11 3.74 1.73
C MET A 135 24.12 2.49 0.84
N PRO A 136 22.98 2.05 0.25
CA PRO A 136 22.98 0.94 -0.71
C PRO A 136 23.71 1.25 -2.02
N GLU A 137 24.16 0.18 -2.68
CA GLU A 137 24.56 0.21 -4.08
C GLU A 137 23.32 0.43 -4.97
N GLY A 138 23.49 1.24 -6.02
CA GLY A 138 22.42 1.48 -6.99
C GLY A 138 22.12 0.22 -7.80
N ILE A 139 20.83 -0.06 -7.99
CA ILE A 139 20.36 -1.11 -8.91
C ILE A 139 19.76 -0.41 -10.13
N ALA A 140 20.09 -0.89 -11.33
CA ALA A 140 19.51 -0.38 -12.56
C ALA A 140 17.98 -0.55 -12.51
N GLY A 141 17.25 0.55 -12.66
CA GLY A 141 15.80 0.52 -12.77
C GLY A 141 15.38 -0.19 -14.06
N VAL A 142 14.54 -1.21 -13.93
CA VAL A 142 14.00 -1.95 -15.09
C VAL A 142 12.65 -1.41 -15.56
N MET A 143 12.11 -0.41 -14.86
CA MET A 143 10.81 0.17 -15.19
C MET A 143 10.92 0.99 -16.48
N PRO A 144 10.20 0.62 -17.56
CA PRO A 144 10.22 1.39 -18.79
C PRO A 144 9.51 2.74 -18.61
N SER A 145 9.87 3.71 -19.45
CA SER A 145 9.13 4.97 -19.52
C SER A 145 7.67 4.71 -19.90
N LEU A 146 6.73 5.26 -19.13
CA LEU A 146 5.30 5.17 -19.43
C LEU A 146 4.99 5.71 -20.83
N GLN A 147 5.66 6.78 -21.25
CA GLN A 147 5.49 7.33 -22.59
C GLN A 147 5.88 6.32 -23.67
N VAL A 148 7.00 5.61 -23.47
CA VAL A 148 7.44 4.55 -24.39
C VAL A 148 6.42 3.40 -24.43
N ARG A 149 5.93 2.97 -23.25
CA ARG A 149 4.89 1.93 -23.18
C ARG A 149 3.59 2.35 -23.85
N LEU A 150 3.17 3.61 -23.71
CA LEU A 150 1.97 4.11 -24.36
C LEU A 150 2.10 4.13 -25.88
N GLU A 151 3.27 4.46 -26.44
CA GLU A 151 3.48 4.43 -27.89
C GLU A 151 3.41 3.00 -28.44
N GLU A 152 3.96 2.00 -27.74
CA GLU A 152 3.83 0.59 -28.13
C GLU A 152 2.36 0.13 -28.16
N CYS A 153 1.53 0.61 -27.23
CA CYS A 153 0.10 0.30 -27.20
C CYS A 153 -0.72 0.97 -28.33
N LYS A 154 -0.16 1.96 -29.03
CA LYS A 154 -0.86 2.67 -30.12
C LYS A 154 -0.84 1.92 -31.45
N GLY A 155 -0.18 0.76 -31.53
CA GLY A 155 -0.28 -0.15 -32.67
C GLY A 155 0.20 0.42 -34.00
N LYS A 156 1.30 1.19 -33.99
CA LYS A 156 2.03 1.55 -35.22
C LYS A 156 3.16 0.57 -35.47
#